data_AF-A0A1G9UPJ2-F1
#
_entry.id   AF-A0A1G9UPJ2-F1
#
_cell.length_a   1.000
_cell.length_b   1.000
_cell.length_c   1.000
_cell.angle_alpha   90.00
_cell.angle_beta   90.00
_cell.angle_gamma   90.00
#
_symmetry.space_group_name_H-M   'P 1'
#
loop_
_entity.id
_entity.type
_entity.pdbx_description
1 polymer ?
#
loop_
_entity_poly.entity_id
_entity_poly.type
_entity_poly.pdbx_seq_one_letter_code
_entity_poly.pdbx_strand_id
1 'polypeptide(L)'
;MKTFSKLSLLHVLLWAGYFTVIELSQHDRSFFEVILFFMFLYFSYLLSERVCESTSSALKSTICSSFLFLATKISMLSFALLLCLPYLGEVFTQYYTN
;
A
#
# COMPACT_ATOMS: atom_id res chain seq x y z
N MET A 1 -13.92 -3.80 -22.49
CA MET A 1 -14.06 -3.18 -21.14
C MET A 1 -14.20 -4.18 -19.99
N LYS A 2 -14.76 -5.38 -20.17
CA LYS A 2 -14.96 -6.36 -19.07
C LYS A 2 -13.67 -6.85 -18.39
N THR A 3 -12.57 -6.94 -19.13
CA THR A 3 -11.27 -7.43 -18.62
C THR A 3 -10.63 -6.46 -17.64
N PHE A 4 -10.76 -5.15 -17.88
CA PHE A 4 -10.23 -4.10 -17.00
C PHE A 4 -10.86 -4.13 -15.60
N SER A 5 -12.18 -4.35 -15.52
CA SER A 5 -12.90 -4.42 -14.25
C SER A 5 -12.51 -5.65 -13.40
N LYS A 6 -12.19 -6.78 -14.05
CA LYS A 6 -11.68 -7.97 -13.33
C LYS A 6 -10.29 -7.70 -12.76
N LEU A 7 -9.44 -7.06 -13.56
CA LEU A 7 -8.07 -6.74 -13.17
C LEU A 7 -8.01 -5.78 -11.99
N SER A 8 -8.86 -4.74 -11.98
CA SER A 8 -8.90 -3.78 -10.87
C SER A 8 -9.34 -4.42 -9.56
N LEU A 9 -10.37 -5.29 -9.59
CA LEU A 9 -10.83 -6.01 -8.40
C LEU A 9 -9.75 -6.95 -7.84
N LEU A 10 -9.03 -7.63 -8.73
CA LEU A 10 -7.93 -8.51 -8.33
C LEU A 10 -6.78 -7.72 -7.70
N HIS A 11 -6.39 -6.58 -8.29
CA HIS A 11 -5.38 -5.72 -7.69
C HIS A 11 -5.81 -5.21 -6.30
N VAL A 12 -7.07 -4.77 -6.13
CA VAL A 12 -7.58 -4.35 -4.82
C VAL A 12 -7.49 -5.48 -3.80
N LEU A 13 -7.89 -6.70 -4.17
CA LEU A 13 -7.79 -7.87 -3.29
C LEU A 13 -6.33 -8.18 -2.92
N LEU A 14 -5.41 -8.04 -3.87
CA LEU A 14 -3.98 -8.30 -3.68
C LEU A 14 -3.35 -7.28 -2.72
N TRP A 15 -3.66 -5.99 -2.89
CA TRP A 15 -3.19 -4.94 -1.98
C TRP A 15 -3.82 -5.02 -0.59
N ALA A 16 -5.10 -5.42 -0.50
CA ALA A 16 -5.74 -5.69 0.79
C ALA A 16 -5.08 -6.86 1.53
N GLY A 17 -4.69 -7.92 0.80
CA GLY A 17 -3.91 -9.03 1.34
C GLY A 17 -2.55 -8.58 1.86
N TYR A 18 -1.81 -7.79 1.07
CA TYR A 18 -0.53 -7.20 1.49
C TYR A 18 -0.67 -6.39 2.80
N PHE A 19 -1.67 -5.52 2.87
CA PHE A 19 -1.94 -4.71 4.05
C PHE A 19 -2.25 -5.59 5.28
N THR A 20 -3.10 -6.60 5.11
CA THR A 20 -3.46 -7.54 6.18
C THR A 20 -2.25 -8.29 6.72
N VAL A 21 -1.36 -8.77 5.84
CA VAL A 21 -0.15 -9.50 6.25
C VAL A 21 0.80 -8.58 7.02
N ILE A 22 0.95 -7.32 6.60
CA ILE A 22 1.79 -6.35 7.32
C ILE A 22 1.24 -6.01 8.70
N GLU A 23 -0.07 -5.78 8.81
CA GLU A 23 -0.70 -5.50 10.10
C GLU A 23 -0.61 -6.70 11.05
N LEU A 24 -0.72 -7.93 10.54
CA LEU A 24 -0.49 -9.13 11.35
C LEU A 24 0.99 -9.32 11.72
N SER A 25 1.90 -8.87 10.86
CA SER A 25 3.35 -9.00 11.03
C SER A 25 3.94 -7.93 11.97
N GLN A 26 3.13 -7.30 12.82
CA GLN A 26 3.44 -6.19 13.76
C GLN A 26 4.76 -6.29 14.54
N HIS A 27 5.43 -7.44 14.54
CA HIS A 27 6.67 -7.69 15.27
C HIS A 27 7.95 -7.70 14.42
N ASP A 28 7.89 -7.90 13.10
CA ASP A 28 9.08 -8.16 12.28
C ASP A 28 9.63 -6.94 11.53
N ARG A 29 10.96 -6.90 11.42
CA ARG A 29 11.77 -5.78 10.89
C ARG A 29 11.30 -5.30 9.51
N SER A 30 11.44 -3.99 9.26
CA SER A 30 11.19 -3.28 7.99
C SER A 30 11.72 -3.97 6.71
N PHE A 31 12.74 -4.82 6.84
CA PHE A 31 13.24 -5.65 5.75
C PHE A 31 12.22 -6.65 5.20
N PHE A 32 11.42 -7.29 6.07
CA PHE A 32 10.36 -8.21 5.66
C PHE A 32 9.27 -7.49 4.89
N GLU A 33 8.90 -6.27 5.30
CA GLU A 33 7.93 -5.44 4.58
C GLU A 33 8.36 -5.21 3.12
N VAL A 34 9.64 -4.91 2.90
CA VAL A 34 10.20 -4.68 1.57
C VAL A 34 10.15 -5.95 0.72
N ILE A 35 10.54 -7.10 1.27
CA ILE A 35 10.47 -8.39 0.56
C ILE A 35 9.02 -8.73 0.21
N LEU A 36 8.10 -8.56 1.16
CA LEU A 36 6.68 -8.82 0.95
C LEU A 36 6.12 -7.94 -0.17
N PHE A 37 6.53 -6.66 -0.20
CA PHE A 37 6.13 -5.75 -1.25
C PHE A 37 6.57 -6.24 -2.64
N PHE A 38 7.84 -6.66 -2.80
CA PHE A 38 8.31 -7.24 -4.06
C PHE A 38 7.57 -8.51 -4.45
N MET A 39 7.23 -9.36 -3.47
CA MET A 39 6.49 -10.60 -3.72
C MET A 39 5.08 -10.30 -4.24
N PHE A 40 4.35 -9.39 -3.59
CA PHE A 40 3.00 -8.98 -4.03
C PHE A 40 3.05 -8.21 -5.36
N LEU A 41 4.09 -7.41 -5.59
CA LEU A 41 4.31 -6.73 -6.86
C LEU A 41 4.49 -7.74 -8.02
N TYR A 42 5.27 -8.79 -7.79
CA TYR A 42 5.45 -9.86 -8.76
C TYR A 42 4.15 -10.64 -9.01
N PHE A 43 3.41 -10.98 -7.95
CA PHE A 43 2.10 -11.61 -8.10
C PHE A 43 1.12 -10.75 -8.90
N SER A 44 1.10 -9.45 -8.65
CA SER A 44 0.29 -8.48 -9.40
C SER A 44 0.64 -8.49 -10.90
N TYR A 45 1.94 -8.50 -11.24
CA TYR A 45 2.40 -8.65 -12.62
C TYR A 45 1.92 -9.95 -13.27
N LEU A 46 2.14 -11.09 -12.60
CA LEU A 46 1.74 -12.41 -13.08
C LEU A 46 0.24 -12.50 -13.35
N LEU A 47 -0.56 -11.95 -12.46
CA LEU A 47 -2.01 -11.92 -12.59
C LEU A 47 -2.43 -11.07 -13.80
N SER A 48 -1.77 -9.93 -13.98
CA SER A 48 -2.04 -9.00 -15.06
C SER A 48 -1.62 -9.57 -16.41
N GLU A 49 -0.48 -10.24 -16.48
CA GLU A 49 -0.01 -10.97 -17.68
C GLU A 49 -1.00 -12.06 -18.09
N ARG A 50 -1.49 -12.85 -17.13
CA ARG A 50 -2.49 -13.90 -17.37
C ARG A 50 -3.84 -13.38 -17.85
N VAL A 51 -4.23 -12.17 -17.46
CA VAL A 51 -5.54 -11.59 -17.79
C VAL A 51 -5.50 -10.75 -19.07
N CYS A 52 -4.38 -10.08 -19.35
CA CYS A 52 -4.25 -9.16 -20.49
C CYS A 52 -3.58 -9.77 -21.72
N GLU A 53 -2.95 -10.95 -21.63
CA GLU A 53 -2.20 -11.61 -22.73
C GLU A 53 -1.15 -10.70 -23.41
N SER A 54 -0.85 -9.55 -22.82
CA SER A 54 0.02 -8.51 -23.34
C SER A 54 0.87 -7.97 -22.21
N THR A 55 2.17 -8.23 -22.30
CA THR A 55 3.19 -7.86 -21.30
C THR A 55 3.25 -6.35 -21.06
N SER A 56 3.18 -5.54 -22.12
CA SER A 56 3.19 -4.07 -22.01
C SER A 56 1.95 -3.52 -21.28
N SER A 57 0.78 -4.13 -21.49
CA SER A 57 -0.45 -3.72 -20.81
C SER A 57 -0.43 -4.15 -19.33
N ALA A 58 0.11 -5.35 -19.09
CA ALA A 58 0.27 -5.90 -17.76
C ALA A 58 1.18 -5.02 -16.88
N LEU A 59 2.37 -4.67 -17.39
CA LEU A 59 3.32 -3.79 -16.72
C LEU A 59 2.71 -2.43 -16.39
N LYS A 60 2.03 -1.79 -17.35
CA LYS A 60 1.38 -0.50 -17.11
C LYS A 60 0.34 -0.57 -15.99
N SER A 61 -0.46 -1.63 -15.98
CA SER A 61 -1.49 -1.82 -14.94
C SER A 61 -0.87 -2.06 -13.56
N THR A 62 0.14 -2.93 -13.46
CA THR A 62 0.82 -3.23 -12.20
C THR A 62 1.52 -1.99 -11.65
N ILE A 63 2.23 -1.24 -12.50
CA ILE A 63 2.89 0.01 -12.11
C ILE A 63 1.86 1.03 -11.62
N CYS A 64 0.80 1.27 -12.41
CA CYS A 64 -0.27 2.21 -12.05
C CYS A 64 -0.91 1.85 -10.71
N SER A 65 -1.21 0.57 -10.50
CA SER A 65 -1.81 0.10 -9.25
C SER A 65 -0.86 0.21 -8.05
N SER A 66 0.42 -0.06 -8.26
CA SER A 66 1.44 0.05 -7.20
C SER A 66 1.64 1.51 -6.79
N PHE A 67 1.68 2.42 -7.75
CA PHE A 67 1.74 3.86 -7.48
C PHE A 67 0.51 4.36 -6.72
N LEU A 68 -0.69 3.91 -7.12
CA LEU A 68 -1.92 4.26 -6.41
C LEU A 68 -1.91 3.74 -4.96
N PHE A 69 -1.44 2.52 -4.74
CA PHE A 69 -1.31 1.96 -3.40
C PHE A 69 -0.32 2.78 -2.54
N LEU A 70 0.86 3.09 -3.09
CA LEU A 70 1.87 3.88 -2.39
C LEU A 70 1.36 5.28 -2.06
N ALA A 71 0.67 5.93 -3.01
CA ALA A 71 0.06 7.24 -2.80
C ALA A 71 -0.99 7.20 -1.68
N THR A 72 -1.79 6.13 -1.61
CA THR A 72 -2.78 5.93 -0.55
C THR A 72 -2.12 5.72 0.82
N LYS A 73 -1.03 4.96 0.88
CA LYS A 73 -0.26 4.77 2.12
C LYS A 73 0.32 6.11 2.62
N ILE A 74 0.90 6.91 1.71
CA ILE A 74 1.46 8.23 2.04
C ILE A 74 0.37 9.20 2.47
N SER A 75 -0.78 9.22 1.79
CA SER A 75 -1.89 10.11 2.16
C SER A 75 -2.45 9.75 3.54
N MET A 76 -2.60 8.46 3.86
CA MET A 76 -2.99 8.02 5.21
C MET A 76 -1.98 8.43 6.27
N LEU A 77 -0.68 8.25 6.01
CA LEU A 77 0.38 8.66 6.93
C LEU A 77 0.36 10.18 7.17
N SER A 78 0.22 10.97 6.10
CA SER A 78 0.12 12.43 6.17
C SER A 78 -1.10 12.87 6.99
N PHE A 79 -2.26 12.27 6.75
CA PHE A 79 -3.49 12.56 7.49
C PHE A 79 -3.37 12.20 8.98
N ALA A 80 -2.79 11.04 9.30
CA ALA A 80 -2.53 10.63 10.68
C ALA A 80 -1.58 11.60 11.40
N LEU A 81 -0.53 12.06 10.71
CA LEU A 81 0.42 13.05 11.26
C LEU A 81 -0.27 14.40 11.53
N LEU A 82 -1.16 14.84 10.63
CA LEU A 82 -1.92 16.08 10.74
C LEU A 82 -2.91 16.04 11.92
N LEU A 83 -3.53 14.89 12.19
CA LEU A 83 -4.40 14.69 13.35
C LEU A 83 -3.62 14.61 14.68
N CYS A 84 -2.38 14.11 14.66
CA CYS A 84 -1.57 13.94 15.87
C CYS A 84 -0.80 15.21 16.28
N LEU A 85 -0.46 16.08 15.31
CA LEU A 85 0.21 17.38 15.52
C LEU A 85 -0.43 18.27 16.61
N PRO A 86 -1.76 18.47 16.66
CA PRO A 86 -2.38 19.25 17.73
C PRO A 86 -2.29 18.58 19.11
N TYR A 87 -2.29 17.24 19.16
CA TYR A 87 -2.23 16.49 20.42
C TYR A 87 -0.84 16.52 21.06
N LEU A 88 0.21 16.53 20.24
CA LEU A 88 1.59 16.60 20.71
C LEU A 88 1.95 18.00 21.27
N GLY A 89 1.31 19.05 20.75
CA GLY A 89 1.46 20.43 21.23
C GLY A 89 0.94 20.63 22.66
N GLU A 90 -0.19 20.02 23.02
CA GLU A 90 -0.73 20.14 24.38
C GLU A 90 0.12 19.41 25.42
N VAL A 91 0.63 18.22 25.10
CA VAL A 91 1.51 17.44 25.99
C VAL A 91 2.85 18.16 26.24
N PHE A 92 3.43 18.79 25.22
CA PHE A 92 4.69 19.54 25.36
C PHE A 92 4.52 20.79 26.25
N THR A 93 3.37 21.45 26.17
CA THR A 93 3.12 22.69 26.93
C THR A 93 2.97 22.40 28.43
N GLN A 94 2.38 21.26 28.81
CA GLN A 94 2.27 20.83 30.21
C GLN A 94 3.61 20.44 30.87
N TYR A 95 4.56 19.93 30.08
CA TYR A 95 5.86 19.47 30.59
C TYR A 95 6.90 20.60 30.78
N TYR A 96 6.70 21.76 30.16
CA TYR A 96 7.63 22.90 30.23
C TYR A 96 7.14 24.03 31.16
N THR A 97 5.95 23.88 31.75
CA THR A 97 5.34 24.86 32.69
C THR A 97 5.19 24.35 34.13
N ASN A 98 5.72 23.16 34.46
CA ASN A 98 6.04 22.75 35.83
C ASN A 98 7.55 22.72 36.03
#